data_AF-A0A8T0W764-F1
#
_entry.id   AF-A0A8T0W764-F1
#
_cell.length_a   1.000
_cell.length_b   1.000
_cell.length_c   1.000
_cell.angle_alpha   90.00
_cell.angle_beta   90.00
_cell.angle_gamma   90.00
#
_symmetry.space_group_name_H-M   'P 1'
#
loop_
_entity.id
_entity.type
_entity.pdbx_description
1 polymer ?
#
loop_
_entity_poly.entity_id
_entity_poly.type
_entity_poly.pdbx_seq_one_letter_code
_entity_poly.pdbx_strand_id
1 'polypeptide(L)'
;MHSTQRSEGMNNVFKKTFRRKLGLSELLVECENVIVTLRSNEKDTDFQSRRKIPVCYIPNLPMLKTAAETYMRRMYSDFEEEFKKQFTLSCELLEGNGTNSTFFVKYMQSERGATVVLNKEDSTITCSCRMFECIGLLCKHALRVYNMNGVYNLPSQYILPR
;
A
#
# COMPACT_ATOMS: atom_id res chain seq x y z
N MET A 1 -9.83 3.51 20.17
CA MET A 1 -10.68 2.37 19.76
C MET A 1 -9.77 1.26 19.24
N HIS A 2 -9.73 0.11 19.92
CA HIS A 2 -8.96 -1.05 19.46
C HIS A 2 -9.84 -1.81 18.45
N SER A 3 -9.46 -1.84 17.17
CA SER A 3 -10.24 -2.56 16.15
C SER A 3 -10.02 -4.07 16.32
N THR A 4 -11.02 -4.76 16.88
CA THR A 4 -11.07 -6.24 17.02
C THR A 4 -11.67 -6.93 15.80
N GLN A 5 -12.01 -6.18 14.76
CA GLN A 5 -12.74 -6.70 13.59
C GLN A 5 -12.03 -7.87 12.90
N ARG A 6 -10.68 -7.86 12.88
CA ARG A 6 -9.85 -8.98 12.38
C ARG A 6 -9.94 -10.22 13.27
N SER A 7 -9.88 -10.06 14.59
CA SER A 7 -10.03 -11.16 15.54
C SER A 7 -11.44 -11.73 15.55
N GLU A 8 -12.47 -10.89 15.37
CA GLU A 8 -13.88 -11.33 15.36
C GLU A 8 -14.21 -12.19 14.14
N GLY A 9 -13.71 -11.82 12.95
CA GLY A 9 -13.87 -12.63 11.75
C GLY A 9 -13.25 -14.01 11.90
N MET A 10 -12.00 -14.07 12.39
CA MET A 10 -11.30 -15.31 12.66
C MET A 10 -12.03 -16.14 13.73
N ASN A 11 -12.42 -15.51 14.84
CA ASN A 11 -13.12 -16.16 15.94
C ASN A 11 -14.48 -16.73 15.51
N ASN A 12 -15.16 -16.09 14.54
CA ASN A 12 -16.40 -16.61 13.97
C ASN A 12 -16.17 -17.86 13.09
N VAL A 13 -15.08 -17.90 12.31
CA VAL A 13 -14.67 -19.11 11.56
C VAL A 13 -14.39 -20.25 12.55
N PHE A 14 -13.59 -20.00 13.58
CA PHE A 14 -13.28 -21.00 14.60
C PHE A 14 -14.54 -21.50 15.35
N LYS A 15 -15.44 -20.60 15.77
CA LYS A 15 -16.70 -20.98 16.44
C LYS A 15 -17.69 -21.73 15.54
N LYS A 16 -17.61 -21.57 14.21
CA LYS A 16 -18.43 -22.33 13.26
C LYS A 16 -17.86 -23.73 13.03
N THR A 17 -16.55 -23.86 12.88
CA THR A 17 -15.89 -25.13 12.55
C THR A 17 -15.70 -26.02 13.78
N PHE A 18 -15.26 -25.47 14.92
CA PHE A 18 -14.90 -26.25 16.09
C PHE A 18 -16.02 -26.22 17.15
N ARG A 19 -17.05 -27.06 16.97
CA ARG A 19 -18.25 -27.08 17.86
C ARG A 19 -18.36 -28.29 18.81
N ARG A 20 -17.44 -29.26 18.78
CA ARG A 20 -17.45 -30.45 19.67
C ARG A 20 -16.07 -30.72 20.29
N LYS A 21 -16.06 -31.55 21.35
CA LYS A 21 -14.85 -32.21 21.87
C LYS A 21 -14.27 -33.14 20.79
N LEU A 22 -13.55 -32.57 19.83
CA LEU A 22 -12.86 -33.29 18.77
C LEU A 22 -11.63 -33.99 19.36
N GLY A 23 -11.32 -35.19 18.87
CA GLY A 23 -10.03 -35.81 19.13
C GLY A 23 -8.89 -34.98 18.51
N LEU A 24 -7.66 -35.11 19.03
CA LEU A 24 -6.50 -34.37 18.52
C LEU A 24 -6.28 -34.57 17.01
N SER A 25 -6.48 -35.79 16.50
CA SER A 25 -6.37 -36.11 15.08
C SER A 25 -7.45 -35.43 14.23
N GLU A 26 -8.70 -35.40 14.71
CA GLU A 26 -9.81 -34.75 14.01
C GLU A 26 -9.63 -33.23 13.99
N LEU A 27 -9.11 -32.66 15.07
CA LEU A 27 -8.80 -31.23 15.16
C LEU A 27 -7.72 -30.82 14.16
N LEU A 28 -6.68 -31.64 13.96
CA LEU A 28 -5.64 -31.38 12.97
C LEU A 28 -6.20 -31.33 11.55
N VAL A 29 -7.05 -32.30 11.19
CA VAL A 29 -7.71 -32.34 9.87
C VAL A 29 -8.60 -31.12 9.65
N GLU A 30 -9.39 -30.72 10.65
CA GLU A 30 -10.24 -29.52 10.54
C GLU A 30 -9.43 -28.23 10.43
N CYS A 31 -8.29 -28.13 11.12
CA CYS A 31 -7.37 -27.00 10.95
C CYS A 31 -6.84 -26.91 9.51
N GLU A 32 -6.43 -28.02 8.91
CA GLU A 32 -5.98 -28.05 7.52
C GLU A 32 -7.10 -27.61 6.55
N ASN A 33 -8.32 -28.10 6.75
CA ASN A 33 -9.49 -27.71 5.96
C ASN A 33 -9.81 -26.21 6.06
N VAL A 34 -9.72 -25.64 7.26
CA VAL A 34 -9.90 -24.20 7.49
C VAL A 34 -8.82 -23.41 6.75
N ILE A 35 -7.56 -23.83 6.83
CA ILE A 35 -6.45 -23.17 6.12
C ILE A 35 -6.68 -23.20 4.60
N VAL A 36 -7.07 -24.34 4.05
CA VAL A 36 -7.37 -24.48 2.60
C VAL A 36 -8.53 -23.57 2.21
N THR A 37 -9.60 -23.55 3.00
CA THR A 37 -10.77 -22.70 2.75
C THR A 37 -10.41 -21.22 2.78
N LEU A 38 -9.61 -20.79 3.76
CA LEU A 38 -9.15 -19.40 3.87
C LEU A 38 -8.30 -19.00 2.65
N ARG A 39 -7.36 -19.86 2.23
CA ARG A 39 -6.54 -19.64 1.03
C ARG A 39 -7.38 -19.59 -0.24
N SER A 40 -8.41 -20.44 -0.36
CA SER A 40 -9.32 -20.42 -1.51
C SER A 40 -10.14 -19.13 -1.56
N ASN A 41 -10.69 -18.72 -0.42
CA ASN A 41 -11.46 -17.48 -0.32
C ASN A 41 -10.59 -16.26 -0.66
N GLU A 42 -9.34 -16.22 -0.20
CA GLU A 42 -8.38 -15.18 -0.54
C GLU A 42 -8.15 -15.12 -2.07
N LYS A 43 -7.89 -16.26 -2.70
CA LYS A 43 -7.75 -16.37 -4.17
C LYS A 43 -8.99 -15.90 -4.92
N ASP A 44 -10.19 -16.25 -4.45
CA ASP A 44 -11.44 -15.81 -5.07
C ASP A 44 -11.65 -14.30 -4.90
N THR A 45 -11.32 -13.74 -3.75
CA THR A 45 -11.38 -12.29 -3.53
C THR A 45 -10.36 -11.54 -4.39
N ASP A 46 -9.16 -12.08 -4.56
CA ASP A 46 -8.15 -11.56 -5.47
C ASP A 46 -8.61 -11.60 -6.91
N PHE A 47 -9.16 -12.74 -7.34
CA PHE A 47 -9.72 -12.91 -8.67
C PHE A 47 -10.84 -11.90 -8.93
N GLN A 48 -11.81 -11.76 -8.02
CA GLN A 48 -12.89 -10.79 -8.17
C GLN A 48 -12.39 -9.35 -8.14
N SER A 49 -11.38 -9.04 -7.31
CA SER A 49 -10.75 -7.73 -7.28
C SER A 49 -10.07 -7.39 -8.61
N ARG A 50 -9.44 -8.37 -9.29
CA ARG A 50 -8.76 -8.17 -10.57
C ARG A 50 -9.74 -7.96 -11.74
N ARG A 51 -11.00 -8.40 -11.63
CA ARG A 51 -12.00 -8.24 -12.70
C ARG A 51 -12.59 -6.84 -12.85
N LYS A 52 -12.35 -5.93 -11.90
CA LYS A 52 -12.86 -4.54 -11.97
C LYS A 52 -11.72 -3.57 -11.70
N ILE A 53 -11.27 -2.87 -12.75
CA ILE A 53 -10.36 -1.73 -12.60
C ILE A 53 -11.03 -0.75 -11.63
N PRO A 54 -10.34 -0.32 -10.56
CA PRO A 54 -10.87 0.67 -9.63
C PRO A 54 -11.27 1.96 -10.37
N VAL A 55 -12.34 2.61 -9.92
CA VAL A 55 -12.69 3.94 -10.42
C VAL A 55 -11.63 4.90 -9.90
N CYS A 56 -10.82 5.45 -10.81
CA CYS A 56 -9.71 6.32 -10.49
C CYS A 56 -10.18 7.73 -10.11
N TYR A 57 -9.67 8.30 -9.02
CA TYR A 57 -10.01 9.67 -8.60
C TYR A 57 -9.73 10.73 -9.67
N ILE A 58 -8.60 10.62 -10.40
CA ILE A 58 -8.27 11.48 -11.54
C ILE A 58 -7.84 10.58 -12.71
N PRO A 59 -8.76 10.18 -13.60
CA PRO A 59 -8.51 9.18 -14.64
C PRO A 59 -7.38 9.54 -15.61
N ASN A 60 -7.16 10.85 -15.81
CA ASN A 60 -6.18 11.36 -16.78
C ASN A 60 -4.77 11.50 -16.20
N LEU A 61 -4.56 11.19 -14.91
CA LEU A 61 -3.23 11.26 -14.31
C LEU A 61 -2.49 9.93 -14.50
N PRO A 62 -1.34 9.90 -15.21
CA PRO A 62 -0.68 8.64 -15.60
C PRO A 62 -0.35 7.74 -14.40
N MET A 63 0.23 8.27 -13.33
CA MET A 63 0.59 7.49 -12.14
C MET A 63 -0.63 6.82 -11.47
N LEU A 64 -1.77 7.50 -11.37
CA LEU A 64 -2.98 6.89 -10.80
C LEU A 64 -3.58 5.85 -11.75
N LYS A 65 -3.52 6.08 -13.06
CA LYS A 65 -3.95 5.11 -14.07
C LYS A 65 -3.10 3.83 -13.99
N THR A 66 -1.78 3.97 -14.04
CA THR A 66 -0.86 2.82 -13.91
C THR A 66 -1.10 2.09 -12.60
N ALA A 67 -1.21 2.80 -11.47
CA ALA A 67 -1.50 2.17 -10.19
C ALA A 67 -2.85 1.42 -10.17
N ALA A 68 -3.90 1.96 -10.80
CA ALA A 68 -5.21 1.29 -10.89
C ALA A 68 -5.18 0.02 -11.75
N GLU A 69 -4.32 -0.01 -12.77
CA GLU A 69 -4.14 -1.15 -13.68
C GLU A 69 -3.24 -2.23 -13.06
N THR A 70 -2.25 -1.85 -12.24
CA THR A 70 -1.25 -2.78 -11.69
C THR A 70 -1.53 -3.25 -10.28
N TYR A 71 -2.18 -2.44 -9.44
CA TYR A 71 -2.44 -2.79 -8.04
C TYR A 71 -3.77 -3.52 -7.86
N MET A 72 -3.80 -4.44 -6.89
CA MET A 72 -5.05 -4.96 -6.36
C MET A 72 -5.90 -3.81 -5.80
N ARG A 73 -7.23 -3.92 -5.86
CA ARG A 73 -8.17 -2.86 -5.48
C ARG A 73 -7.89 -2.24 -4.12
N ARG A 74 -7.59 -3.05 -3.09
CA ARG A 74 -7.27 -2.53 -1.74
C ARG A 74 -5.99 -1.70 -1.74
N MET A 75 -4.95 -2.21 -2.37
CA MET A 75 -3.66 -1.51 -2.52
C MET A 75 -3.82 -0.20 -3.30
N TYR A 76 -4.65 -0.20 -4.35
CA TYR A 76 -4.99 1.03 -5.07
C TYR A 76 -5.70 2.04 -4.18
N SER A 77 -6.66 1.62 -3.36
CA SER A 77 -7.34 2.52 -2.42
C SER A 77 -6.36 3.17 -1.43
N ASP A 78 -5.45 2.38 -0.86
CA ASP A 78 -4.43 2.89 0.06
C ASP A 78 -3.45 3.85 -0.66
N PHE A 79 -3.04 3.51 -1.88
CA PHE A 79 -2.19 4.36 -2.72
C PHE A 79 -2.88 5.68 -3.08
N GLU A 80 -4.15 5.63 -3.49
CA GLU A 80 -4.94 6.81 -3.83
C GLU A 80 -5.10 7.75 -2.61
N GLU A 81 -5.25 7.18 -1.42
CA GLU A 81 -5.31 7.95 -0.17
C GLU A 81 -3.98 8.68 0.11
N GLU A 82 -2.84 7.99 0.01
CA GLU A 82 -1.53 8.62 0.13
C GLU A 82 -1.28 9.65 -0.98
N PHE A 83 -1.74 9.39 -2.20
CA PHE A 83 -1.67 10.33 -3.31
C PHE A 83 -2.45 11.61 -3.01
N LYS A 84 -3.66 11.53 -2.46
CA LYS A 84 -4.45 12.72 -2.06
C LYS A 84 -3.78 13.48 -0.92
N LYS A 85 -3.25 12.77 0.08
CA LYS A 85 -2.58 13.40 1.24
C LYS A 85 -1.35 14.22 0.85
N GLN A 86 -0.69 13.92 -0.27
CA GLN A 86 0.50 14.66 -0.70
C GLN A 86 0.25 16.18 -0.78
N PHE A 87 -0.96 16.59 -1.15
CA PHE A 87 -1.30 18.00 -1.38
C PHE A 87 -1.43 18.79 -0.07
N THR A 88 -1.44 18.11 1.07
CA THR A 88 -1.43 18.72 2.41
C THR A 88 -0.02 19.01 2.94
N LEU A 89 1.01 18.72 2.12
CA LEU A 89 2.42 18.79 2.51
C LEU A 89 3.16 19.92 1.79
N SER A 90 4.07 20.59 2.51
CA SER A 90 5.12 21.41 1.91
C SER A 90 6.34 20.54 1.56
N CYS A 91 7.18 21.04 0.66
CA CYS A 91 8.37 20.34 0.18
C CYS A 91 9.50 21.38 0.04
N GLU A 92 10.58 21.19 0.78
CA GLU A 92 11.73 22.08 0.83
C GLU A 92 12.97 21.31 0.35
N LEU A 93 13.73 21.89 -0.57
CA LEU A 93 15.00 21.31 -1.03
C LEU A 93 16.07 21.58 0.03
N LEU A 94 16.67 20.54 0.60
CA LEU A 94 17.78 20.66 1.55
C LEU A 94 19.13 20.64 0.86
N GLU A 95 19.31 19.72 -0.10
CA GLU A 95 20.56 19.53 -0.82
C GLU A 95 20.29 19.03 -2.24
N GLY A 96 21.01 19.59 -3.22
CA GLY A 96 20.78 19.29 -4.64
C GLY A 96 22.05 18.97 -5.43
N ASN A 97 23.09 18.46 -4.78
CA ASN A 97 24.39 18.27 -5.40
C ASN A 97 24.49 16.91 -6.13
N GLY A 98 24.76 16.96 -7.44
CA GLY A 98 24.95 15.78 -8.28
C GLY A 98 23.64 15.07 -8.64
N THR A 99 23.70 13.74 -8.75
CA THR A 99 22.60 12.86 -9.18
C THR A 99 21.45 12.78 -8.19
N ASN A 100 21.73 12.97 -6.89
CA ASN A 100 20.74 12.88 -5.83
C ASN A 100 20.29 14.27 -5.36
N SER A 101 19.04 14.37 -4.94
CA SER A 101 18.50 15.56 -4.29
C SER A 101 17.68 15.17 -3.06
N THR A 102 17.99 15.83 -1.96
CA THR A 102 17.40 15.58 -0.64
C THR A 102 16.39 16.67 -0.32
N PHE A 103 15.20 16.26 0.07
CA PHE A 103 14.07 17.12 0.38
C PHE A 103 13.59 16.87 1.80
N PHE A 104 13.10 17.92 2.46
CA PHE A 104 12.31 17.80 3.66
C PHE A 104 10.84 18.04 3.33
N VAL A 105 9.98 17.08 3.67
CA VAL A 105 8.55 17.12 3.39
C VAL A 105 7.79 17.10 4.71
N LYS A 106 7.05 18.18 5.01
CA LYS A 106 6.32 18.35 6.27
C LYS A 106 4.88 18.77 6.03
N TYR A 107 4.02 18.61 7.03
CA TYR A 107 2.69 19.22 6.97
C TYR A 107 2.83 20.74 7.03
N MET A 108 2.00 21.48 6.29
CA MET A 108 2.09 22.94 6.20
C MET A 108 2.00 23.67 7.56
N GLN A 109 1.43 23.01 8.58
CA GLN A 109 1.25 23.56 9.93
C GLN A 109 2.04 22.77 11.00
N SER A 110 3.08 22.02 10.62
CA SER A 110 3.86 21.16 11.53
C SER A 110 5.34 21.16 11.17
N GLU A 111 6.20 21.09 12.18
CA GLU A 111 7.64 20.84 11.99
C GLU A 111 7.98 19.35 11.87
N ARG A 112 7.01 18.46 12.07
CA ARG A 112 7.21 17.02 11.84
C ARG A 112 7.08 16.71 10.36
N GLY A 113 8.12 16.11 9.81
CA GLY A 113 8.20 15.72 8.41
C GLY A 113 9.03 14.48 8.19
N ALA A 114 9.29 14.17 6.92
CA ALA A 114 10.15 13.10 6.49
C ALA A 114 11.21 13.64 5.53
N THR A 115 12.39 13.04 5.58
CA THR A 115 13.45 13.29 4.60
C THR A 115 13.24 12.34 3.42
N VAL A 116 13.29 12.89 2.22
CA VAL A 116 13.09 12.16 0.97
C VAL A 116 14.30 12.40 0.07
N VAL A 117 14.87 11.33 -0.47
CA VAL A 117 15.99 11.41 -1.42
C VAL A 117 15.51 10.92 -2.77
N LEU A 118 15.63 11.77 -3.79
CA LEU A 118 15.33 11.46 -5.18
C LEU A 118 16.64 11.39 -5.97
N ASN A 119 16.86 10.28 -6.65
CA ASN A 119 17.83 10.17 -7.73
C ASN A 119 17.16 10.64 -9.03
N LYS A 120 17.75 11.65 -9.68
CA LYS A 120 17.19 12.28 -10.88
C LYS A 120 17.42 11.47 -12.16
N GLU A 121 18.43 10.60 -12.18
CA GLU A 121 18.79 9.82 -13.37
C GLU A 121 17.84 8.63 -13.58
N ASP A 122 17.53 7.90 -12.52
CA ASP A 122 16.70 6.67 -12.58
C ASP A 122 15.32 6.84 -11.93
N SER A 123 15.02 8.03 -11.42
CA SER A 123 13.80 8.34 -10.65
C SER A 123 13.65 7.48 -9.39
N THR A 124 14.71 6.91 -8.83
CA THR A 124 14.64 6.18 -7.57
C THR A 124 14.42 7.16 -6.42
N ILE A 125 13.39 6.92 -5.63
CA ILE A 125 13.02 7.68 -4.44
C ILE A 125 13.06 6.82 -3.18
N THR A 126 13.63 7.39 -2.12
CA THR A 126 13.61 6.79 -0.78
C THR A 126 13.07 7.80 0.23
N CYS A 127 12.35 7.32 1.24
CA CYS A 127 11.75 8.17 2.25
C CYS A 127 12.04 7.62 3.64
N SER A 128 12.38 8.50 4.59
CA SER A 128 12.68 8.11 5.97
C SER A 128 11.50 7.46 6.70
N CYS A 129 10.27 7.59 6.20
CA CYS A 129 9.11 6.89 6.77
C CYS A 129 9.05 5.39 6.43
N ARG A 130 9.87 4.92 5.48
CA ARG A 130 10.02 3.51 5.09
C ARG A 130 8.75 2.78 4.65
N MET A 131 7.70 3.50 4.25
CA MET A 131 6.41 2.90 3.88
C MET A 131 6.53 1.94 2.69
N PHE A 132 7.41 2.23 1.73
CA PHE A 132 7.63 1.33 0.60
C PHE A 132 8.30 0.04 1.06
N GLU A 133 9.30 0.12 1.92
CA GLU A 133 9.98 -1.05 2.47
C GLU A 133 9.06 -1.89 3.38
N CYS A 134 8.10 -1.26 4.06
CA CYS A 134 7.17 -1.95 4.96
C CYS A 134 5.98 -2.60 4.24
N ILE A 135 5.36 -1.92 3.28
CA ILE A 135 4.10 -2.39 2.65
C ILE A 135 4.14 -2.36 1.12
N GLY A 136 5.23 -1.87 0.51
CA GLY A 136 5.42 -1.81 -0.93
C GLY A 136 4.55 -0.78 -1.64
N LEU A 137 4.24 0.33 -0.97
CA LEU A 137 3.55 1.50 -1.54
C LEU A 137 4.36 2.78 -1.29
N LEU A 138 4.37 3.66 -2.29
CA LEU A 138 4.93 5.00 -2.13
C LEU A 138 4.07 5.82 -1.16
N CYS A 139 4.71 6.41 -0.14
CA CYS A 139 4.05 7.31 0.79
C CYS A 139 3.75 8.67 0.16
N LYS A 140 2.84 9.43 0.79
CA LYS A 140 2.55 10.83 0.48
C LYS A 140 3.79 11.73 0.37
N HIS A 141 4.85 11.47 1.16
CA HIS A 141 6.07 12.29 1.11
C HIS A 141 6.84 12.10 -0.20
N ALA A 142 7.01 10.83 -0.62
CA ALA A 142 7.65 10.50 -1.89
C ALA A 142 6.82 11.02 -3.07
N LEU A 143 5.50 10.83 -3.02
CA LEU A 143 4.58 11.32 -4.04
C LEU A 143 4.62 12.85 -4.17
N ARG A 144 4.75 13.57 -3.04
CA ARG A 144 4.91 15.03 -3.04
C ARG A 144 6.18 15.46 -3.76
N VAL A 145 7.31 14.80 -3.51
CA VAL A 145 8.58 15.10 -4.18
C VAL A 145 8.50 14.81 -5.68
N TYR A 146 7.92 13.68 -6.09
CA TYR A 146 7.69 13.39 -7.51
C TYR A 146 6.87 14.48 -8.21
N ASN A 147 5.75 14.89 -7.60
CA ASN A 147 4.91 15.95 -8.15
C ASN A 147 5.69 17.27 -8.35
N MET A 148 6.45 17.69 -7.33
CA MET A 148 7.29 18.91 -7.40
C MET A 148 8.44 18.81 -8.42
N ASN A 149 8.87 17.59 -8.77
CA ASN A 149 9.93 17.34 -9.74
C ASN A 149 9.39 16.88 -11.11
N GLY A 150 8.08 17.01 -11.38
CA GLY A 150 7.48 16.69 -12.68
C GLY A 150 7.43 15.20 -13.02
N VAL A 151 7.56 14.31 -12.04
CA VAL A 151 7.47 12.85 -12.24
C VAL A 151 6.01 12.43 -12.08
N TYR A 152 5.31 12.27 -13.20
CA TYR A 152 3.87 11.94 -13.22
C TYR A 152 3.56 10.49 -13.58
N ASN A 153 4.58 9.71 -13.96
CA ASN A 153 4.46 8.27 -14.19
C ASN A 153 4.91 7.52 -12.93
N LEU A 154 4.27 6.39 -12.64
CA LEU A 154 4.73 5.48 -11.59
C LEU A 154 5.96 4.71 -12.09
N PRO A 155 7.16 4.88 -11.52
CA PRO A 155 8.33 4.15 -12.01
C PRO A 155 8.19 2.66 -11.74
N SER A 156 8.64 1.84 -12.69
CA SER A 156 8.39 0.38 -12.70
C SER A 156 9.01 -0.34 -11.50
N GLN A 157 10.10 0.19 -10.93
CA GLN A 157 10.73 -0.36 -9.72
C GLN A 157 9.83 -0.31 -8.48
N TYR A 158 8.77 0.51 -8.49
CA TYR A 158 7.77 0.59 -7.42
C TYR A 158 6.54 -0.28 -7.68
N ILE A 159 6.49 -0.98 -8.82
CA ILE A 159 5.42 -1.91 -9.19
C ILE A 159 5.89 -3.32 -8.87
N LEU A 160 5.60 -3.77 -7.64
CA LEU A 160 5.99 -5.12 -7.20
C LEU A 160 5.07 -6.19 -7.82
N PRO A 161 5.61 -7.31 -8.31
CA PRO A 161 4.80 -8.47 -8.68
C PRO A 161 4.11 -9.04 -7.44
N ARG A 162 2.78 -9.19 -7.50
CA ARG A 162 1.94 -9.69 -6.40
C ARG A 162 0.89 -10.68 -6.88
#